data_AF-A0A1M6INF0-F1
#
_entry.id   AF-A0A1M6INF0-F1
#
_cell.length_a   1.000
_cell.length_b   1.000
_cell.length_c   1.000
_cell.angle_alpha   90.00
_cell.angle_beta   90.00
_cell.angle_gamma   90.00
#
_symmetry.space_group_name_H-M   'P 1'
#
loop_
_entity.id
_entity.type
_entity.pdbx_description
1 polymer ?
#
loop_
_entity_poly.entity_id
_entity_poly.type
_entity_poly.pdbx_seq_one_letter_code
_entity_poly.pdbx_strand_id
1 'polypeptide(L)' 'MGQQFHTWRSGDGEKLWLSLLIDTMEQVARPEIREMPCESSILMALRAQLARPVSHCTHVASRFSLRN' A
#
# COMPACT_ATOMS: atom_id res chain seq x y z
N MET A 1 -11.68 -6.95 13.69
CA MET A 1 -11.70 -5.91 12.62
C MET A 1 -11.25 -6.52 11.29
N GLY A 2 -11.90 -7.57 10.77
CA GLY A 2 -11.40 -8.31 9.57
C GLY A 2 -12.44 -8.56 8.48
N GLN A 3 -13.69 -8.11 8.67
CA GLN A 3 -14.80 -8.45 7.76
C GLN A 3 -15.04 -7.42 6.65
N GLN A 4 -14.52 -6.19 6.78
CA GLN A 4 -14.73 -5.14 5.76
C GLN A 4 -14.00 -5.40 4.44
N PHE A 5 -12.82 -6.03 4.48
CA PHE A 5 -12.00 -6.25 3.28
C PHE A 5 -12.64 -7.21 2.26
N HIS A 6 -13.53 -8.11 2.71
CA HIS A 6 -14.19 -9.08 1.83
C HIS A 6 -15.34 -8.44 1.04
N THR A 7 -16.03 -7.45 1.62
CA THR A 7 -17.12 -6.71 0.96
C THR A 7 -16.62 -5.81 -0.18
N TRP A 8 -15.36 -5.38 -0.15
CA TRP A 8 -14.77 -4.47 -1.15
C TRP A 8 -14.39 -5.15 -2.48
N ARG A 9 -14.35 -6.49 -2.53
CA ARG A 9 -14.02 -7.25 -3.74
C ARG A 9 -15.22 -7.59 -4.64
N SER A 10 -16.42 -7.12 -4.31
CA SER A 10 -17.57 -7.16 -5.22
C SER A 10 -17.55 -5.91 -6.11
N GLY A 11 -17.96 -6.02 -7.38
CA GLY A 11 -17.80 -4.95 -8.40
C GLY A 11 -18.38 -3.57 -8.06
N ASP A 12 -19.37 -3.50 -7.17
CA ASP A 12 -19.91 -2.23 -6.65
C ASP A 12 -19.08 -1.69 -5.46
N GLY A 13 -18.61 -2.61 -4.61
CA GLY A 13 -17.67 -2.32 -3.51
C GLY A 13 -16.31 -1.85 -3.98
N GLU A 14 -15.84 -2.29 -5.16
CA GLU A 14 -14.60 -1.81 -5.77
C GLU A 14 -14.65 -0.33 -6.12
N LYS A 15 -15.79 0.15 -6.66
CA LYS A 15 -15.98 1.58 -6.99
C LYS A 15 -16.10 2.44 -5.74
N LEU A 16 -16.89 2.00 -4.75
CA LEU A 16 -17.02 2.70 -3.47
C LEU A 16 -15.68 2.78 -2.74
N TRP A 17 -14.90 1.70 -2.79
CA TRP A 17 -13.57 1.66 -2.21
C TRP A 17 -12.60 2.60 -2.93
N LEU A 18 -12.59 2.61 -4.26
CA LEU A 18 -11.75 3.53 -5.04
C LEU A 18 -12.11 4.98 -4.76
N SER A 19 -13.40 5.34 -4.72
CA SER A 19 -13.84 6.70 -4.39
C SER A 19 -13.40 7.11 -2.98
N LEU A 20 -13.53 6.21 -1.99
CA LEU A 20 -13.08 6.47 -0.62
C LEU A 20 -11.55 6.64 -0.55
N LEU A 21 -10.80 5.84 -1.30
CA LEU A 21 -9.35 5.93 -1.38
C LEU A 21 -8.93 7.27 -1.99
N ILE A 22 -9.55 7.67 -3.11
CA ILE A 22 -9.27 8.93 -3.79
C ILE A 22 -9.56 10.11 -2.87
N ASP A 23 -10.75 10.14 -2.24
CA ASP A 23 -11.12 11.19 -1.28
C ASP A 23 -10.09 11.30 -0.14
N THR A 24 -9.70 10.15 0.42
CA THR A 24 -8.68 10.11 1.48
C THR A 24 -7.34 10.65 0.98
N MET A 25 -6.91 10.25 -0.22
CA MET A 25 -5.67 10.73 -0.84
C MET A 25 -5.69 12.24 -1.11
N GLU A 26 -6.82 12.77 -1.59
CA GLU A 26 -7.00 14.20 -1.81
C GLU A 26 -6.99 14.98 -0.49
N GLN A 27 -7.61 14.44 0.57
CA GLN A 27 -7.56 15.05 1.89
C GLN A 27 -6.13 15.13 2.43
N VAL A 28 -5.36 14.03 2.40
CA VAL A 28 -3.97 14.04 2.91
C VAL A 28 -3.00 14.81 2.01
N ALA A 29 -3.34 15.03 0.74
CA ALA A 29 -2.55 15.83 -0.19
C ALA A 29 -2.65 17.35 0.08
N ARG A 30 -3.63 17.79 0.86
CA ARG A 30 -3.81 19.19 1.24
C ARG A 30 -2.55 19.74 1.94
N PRO A 31 -2.10 20.95 1.60
CA PRO A 31 -0.86 21.51 2.12
C PRO A 31 -0.86 21.59 3.65
N GLU A 32 -2.00 21.90 4.26
CA GLU A 32 -2.14 22.00 5.72
C GLU A 32 -1.81 20.69 6.45
N ILE A 33 -2.09 19.55 5.82
CA ILE A 33 -1.77 18.21 6.35
C ILE A 33 -0.37 17.79 5.94
N ARG A 34 0.02 18.09 4.69
CA ARG A 34 1.30 17.69 4.12
C ARG A 34 2.50 18.44 4.69
N GLU A 35 2.30 19.69 5.09
CA GLU A 35 3.31 20.53 5.73
C GLU A 35 3.46 20.23 7.22
N MET A 36 2.55 19.43 7.79
CA MET A 36 2.64 19.00 9.18
C MET A 36 3.93 18.18 9.36
N PRO A 37 4.81 18.58 10.29
CA PRO A 37 6.08 17.89 10.49
C PRO A 37 5.82 16.45 10.91
N CYS A 38 6.30 15.52 10.10
CA CYS A 38 6.26 14.11 10.42
C CYS A 38 7.40 13.78 11.39
N GLU A 39 7.11 13.01 12.44
CA GLU A 39 8.12 12.58 13.41
C GLU A 39 9.32 11.94 12.70
N SER A 40 10.50 12.48 12.97
CA SER A 40 11.74 12.10 12.27
C SER A 40 12.07 10.63 12.46
N SER A 41 11.76 10.07 13.64
CA SER A 41 11.88 8.66 13.97
C SER A 41 11.03 7.76 13.06
N ILE A 42 9.81 8.18 12.71
CA ILE A 42 8.90 7.47 11.82
C ILE A 42 9.45 7.49 10.39
N LEU A 43 9.91 8.66 9.91
CA LEU A 43 10.53 8.78 8.58
C LEU A 43 11.79 7.93 8.45
N MET A 44 12.62 7.86 9.49
CA MET A 44 13.81 7.00 9.52
C MET A 44 13.43 5.52 9.46
N ALA A 45 12.47 5.08 10.28
CA ALA A 45 12.01 3.69 10.28
C ALA A 45 11.38 3.28 8.94
N LEU A 46 10.60 4.18 8.32
CA LEU A 46 10.02 3.95 6.99
C LEU A 46 11.12 3.83 5.92
N ARG A 47 12.10 4.75 5.92
CA ARG A 47 13.24 4.68 4.99
C ARG A 47 14.02 3.38 5.15
N ALA A 48 14.25 2.93 6.39
CA ALA A 48 14.92 1.66 6.65
C ALA A 48 14.11 0.46 6.10
N GLN A 49 12.78 0.49 6.21
CA GLN A 49 11.91 -0.55 5.65
C GLN A 49 11.93 -0.55 4.12
N LEU A 50 11.89 0.63 3.49
CA LEU A 50 11.92 0.76 2.02
C LEU A 50 13.30 0.41 1.44
N ALA A 51 14.37 0.72 2.16
CA ALA A 51 15.73 0.36 1.78
C ALA A 51 16.02 -1.14 1.99
N ARG A 52 15.13 -1.86 2.70
CA ARG A 52 15.30 -3.29 2.91
C ARG A 52 15.16 -3.98 1.56
N PRO A 53 16.22 -4.68 1.07
CA PRO A 53 16.11 -5.45 -0.15
C PRO A 53 14.93 -6.40 0.00
N VAL A 54 14.08 -6.47 -1.02
CA VAL A 54 13.05 -7.51 -1.09
C VAL A 54 13.81 -8.82 -1.01
N SER A 55 13.70 -9.50 0.14
CA SER A 55 14.37 -10.78 0.35
C SER A 55 13.98 -11.66 -0.82
N HIS A 56 14.98 -11.98 -1.64
CA HIS A 56 14.80 -12.70 -2.90
C HIS A 56 13.83 -13.83 -2.65
N CYS A 57 12.64 -13.74 -3.25
CA CYS A 57 11.68 -14.82 -3.22
C CYS A 57 12.38 -16.05 -3.78
N THR A 58 12.88 -16.92 -2.90
CA THR A 58 13.31 -18.28 -3.23
C THR A 58 12.15 -19.12 -3.75
N HIS A 59 10.94 -18.55 -3.79
CA HIS A 59 9.71 -19.14 -4.28
C HIS A 59 9.30 -18.74 -5.71
N VAL A 60 10.15 -18.04 -6.49
CA VAL A 60 9.89 -17.79 -7.94
C VAL A 60 10.65 -18.74 -8.86
N ALA A 61 11.09 -19.89 -8.36
CA ALA A 61 11.28 -21.06 -9.23
C ALA A 61 9.91 -21.70 -9.49
N SER A 62 8.98 -20.92 -10.06
CA SER A 62 7.77 -21.48 -10.64
C SER A 62 8.21 -22.42 -11.77
N ARG A 63 7.77 -23.68 -11.71
CA ARG A 63 8.10 -24.75 -12.68
C ARG A 63 7.79 -24.37 -14.15
N PHE A 64 7.02 -23.29 -14.36
CA PHE A 64 6.68 -22.74 -15.65
C PHE A 64 7.76 -21.83 -16.28
N SER A 65 8.78 -21.40 -15.52
CA SER A 65 9.83 -20.49 -16.05
C SER A 65 10.98 -21.20 -16.77
N LEU A 66 11.09 -22.54 -16.68
CA LEU A 66 12.19 -23.33 -17.24
C LEU A 66 11.83 -24.08 -18.53
N ARG A 67 10.82 -23.61 -19.27
CA ARG A 67 10.51 -24.10 -20.62
C ARG A 67 10.71 -22.98 -21.63
N ASN A 68 11.98 -22.72 -21.97
CA ASN A 68 12.36 -22.18 -23.27
C ASN A 68 13.62 -22.90 -23.73
#